data_AF-A0A3B0VW98-F1
#
_entry.id   AF-A0A3B0VW98-F1
#
_cell.length_a   1.000
_cell.length_b   1.000
_cell.length_c   1.000
_cell.angle_alpha   90.00
_cell.angle_beta   90.00
_cell.angle_gamma   90.00
#
_symmetry.space_group_name_H-M   'P 1'
#
loop_
_entity.id
_entity.type
_entity.pdbx_description
1 polymer ?
#
loop_
_entity_poly.entity_id
_entity_poly.type
_entity_poly.pdbx_seq_one_letter_code
_entity_poly.pdbx_strand_id
1 'polypeptide(L)'
;MKNLTHVAIICCLFLLFGCQEESVTEVAEATEVVVEAEAATETAVPIDTPVPTATIVPTNTAVPTATMSPTASPTPTTEPTVPNTATPTASPTLEPTETAVSATATTAAPPPPPPPPAPAPSGANLLNNPSFELGNASWEVQNSGVSIQSFYTAADNPQFVHSGQQAAFNFRTNRTVYFQRISSGITPGTTYRAGVWVKIWSSSGENRALSENPGDFGAQVCINTAGESDPNLETSFCTGIVRPLDSWQFISVDGTASTDRITILLVSGAYGPNTPTHNEAIWDNATLGLAPSAATPTPDPVASQPVRPQPVTFNATALRDSMNSVRSSIEQAGGLLDRLFNGQGGTCAEYQGYYDDAIRSAIYAGVPDDWAGIYNDYIFAVENIISTNETIDFLCDQGGGVVTSLNYGVSRAGINDSLNRLIPAVEAANAKLGG
;
A
#
# COMPACT_ATOMS: atom_id res chain seq x y z
N MET A 1 11.19 -50.59 31.78
CA MET A 1 11.49 -50.08 33.15
C MET A 1 12.97 -49.73 33.31
N LYS A 2 13.48 -48.72 32.56
CA LYS A 2 14.87 -48.20 32.72
C LYS A 2 15.01 -46.67 32.54
N ASN A 3 13.92 -45.94 32.26
CA ASN A 3 13.98 -44.51 31.93
C ASN A 3 13.42 -43.59 33.04
N LEU A 4 13.02 -44.13 34.19
CA LEU A 4 12.43 -43.31 35.28
C LEU A 4 13.47 -42.82 36.29
N THR A 5 14.71 -43.31 36.24
CA THR A 5 15.75 -43.01 37.24
C THR A 5 16.61 -41.79 36.90
N HIS A 6 16.56 -41.27 35.67
CA HIS A 6 17.36 -40.10 35.26
C HIS A 6 16.65 -38.76 35.51
N VAL A 7 15.32 -38.74 35.60
CA VAL A 7 14.56 -37.51 35.86
C VAL A 7 14.68 -37.07 37.33
N ALA A 8 14.85 -38.01 38.27
CA ALA A 8 15.01 -37.69 39.69
C ALA A 8 16.38 -37.07 40.04
N ILE A 9 17.44 -37.38 39.27
CA ILE A 9 18.80 -36.89 39.55
C ILE A 9 19.00 -35.46 39.02
N ILE A 10 18.32 -35.08 37.93
CA ILE A 10 18.40 -33.72 37.37
C ILE A 10 17.57 -32.72 38.20
N CYS A 11 16.45 -33.17 38.80
CA CYS A 11 15.66 -32.32 39.71
C CYS A 11 16.40 -31.97 41.02
N CYS A 12 17.28 -32.85 41.52
CA CYS A 12 18.06 -32.57 42.73
C CYS A 12 19.27 -31.64 42.47
N LEU A 13 19.74 -31.51 41.22
CA LEU A 13 20.88 -30.63 40.92
C LEU A 13 20.47 -29.15 40.78
N PHE A 14 19.20 -28.86 40.48
CA PHE A 14 18.69 -27.48 40.39
C PHE A 14 18.28 -26.87 41.74
N LEU A 15 18.22 -27.66 42.82
CA LEU A 15 17.88 -27.17 44.17
C LEU A 15 19.12 -26.78 45.01
N LEU A 16 20.35 -26.92 44.47
CA LEU A 16 21.59 -26.69 45.22
C LEU A 16 22.37 -25.43 44.82
N PHE A 17 21.92 -24.65 43.84
CA PHE A 17 22.54 -23.38 43.46
C PHE A 17 21.48 -22.30 43.30
N GLY A 18 21.38 -21.37 44.26
CA GLY A 18 20.68 -20.11 44.00
C GLY A 18 19.94 -19.42 45.15
N CYS A 19 20.31 -19.62 46.42
CA CYS A 19 19.99 -18.64 47.47
C CYS A 19 21.29 -17.94 47.89
N GLN A 20 21.64 -16.84 47.22
CA GLN A 20 22.50 -15.82 47.81
C GLN A 20 21.59 -14.69 48.29
N GLU A 21 21.44 -14.60 49.61
CA GLU A 21 20.95 -13.39 50.30
C GLU A 21 21.97 -12.28 50.05
N GLU A 22 21.61 -11.30 49.22
CA GLU A 22 22.27 -10.00 49.26
C GLU A 22 21.75 -9.23 50.47
N SER A 23 22.64 -9.00 51.42
CA SER A 23 22.46 -8.10 52.54
C SER A 23 22.33 -6.66 52.01
N VAL A 24 21.10 -6.15 51.92
CA VAL A 24 20.86 -4.73 51.66
C VAL A 24 21.28 -3.96 52.91
N THR A 25 22.32 -3.15 52.74
CA THR A 25 22.81 -2.23 53.76
C THR A 25 21.85 -1.04 53.80
N GLU A 26 21.05 -0.97 54.86
CA GLU A 26 20.22 0.16 55.23
C GLU A 26 21.11 1.37 55.54
N VAL A 27 21.19 2.31 54.58
CA VAL A 27 21.68 3.67 54.84
C VAL A 27 20.47 4.57 54.95
N ALA A 28 20.07 4.81 56.18
CA ALA A 28 19.14 5.88 56.54
C ALA A 28 19.87 7.22 56.40
N GLU A 29 19.56 7.98 55.35
CA GLU A 29 19.84 9.41 55.30
C GLU A 29 18.51 10.14 55.11
N ALA A 30 17.95 10.55 56.25
CA ALA A 30 16.76 11.38 56.33
C ALA A 30 17.12 12.79 55.81
N THR A 31 16.73 13.07 54.57
CA THR A 31 16.71 14.44 54.05
C THR A 31 15.37 15.06 54.43
N GLU A 32 15.43 16.04 55.33
CA GLU A 32 14.35 16.88 55.79
C GLU A 32 13.82 17.73 54.61
N VAL A 33 12.65 17.36 54.07
CA VAL A 33 11.92 18.18 53.11
C VAL A 33 11.09 19.19 53.87
N VAL A 34 11.55 20.43 53.86
CA VAL A 34 10.80 21.62 54.26
C VAL A 34 9.56 21.72 53.37
N VAL A 35 8.39 21.49 53.98
CA VAL A 35 7.09 21.76 53.36
C VAL A 35 6.84 23.26 53.46
N GLU A 36 7.16 23.98 52.40
CA GLU A 36 6.76 25.38 52.24
C GLU A 36 5.31 25.40 51.76
N ALA A 37 4.41 25.78 52.67
CA ALA A 37 3.00 25.95 52.41
C ALA A 37 2.77 27.26 51.64
N GLU A 38 2.63 27.19 50.31
CA GLU A 38 2.05 28.28 49.54
C GLU A 38 0.54 28.12 49.42
N ALA A 39 -0.15 29.07 50.04
CA ALA A 39 -1.56 29.32 49.87
C ALA A 39 -1.79 30.09 48.56
N ALA A 40 -2.61 29.54 47.67
CA ALA A 40 -3.32 30.31 46.66
C ALA A 40 -4.66 29.66 46.35
N THR A 41 -5.69 30.16 47.01
CA THR A 41 -7.09 29.84 46.74
C THR A 41 -7.55 30.63 45.52
N GLU A 42 -7.44 30.06 44.31
CA GLU A 42 -8.19 30.58 43.18
C GLU A 42 -9.64 30.10 43.25
N THR A 43 -10.52 31.08 43.41
CA THR A 43 -11.97 30.93 43.39
C THR A 43 -12.38 30.62 41.95
N ALA A 44 -12.85 29.40 41.70
CA ALA A 44 -13.41 29.02 40.41
C ALA A 44 -14.60 29.94 40.06
N VAL A 45 -14.48 30.65 38.93
CA VAL A 45 -15.58 31.41 38.32
C VAL A 45 -16.61 30.39 37.82
N PRO A 46 -17.92 30.59 38.08
CA PRO A 46 -18.95 29.69 37.57
C PRO A 46 -18.93 29.68 36.04
N ILE A 47 -18.70 28.50 35.47
CA ILE A 47 -18.85 28.24 34.04
C ILE A 47 -20.35 28.25 33.74
N ASP A 48 -20.76 29.13 32.84
CA ASP A 48 -22.14 29.21 32.35
C ASP A 48 -22.60 27.85 31.83
N THR A 49 -23.68 27.36 32.43
CA THR A 49 -24.42 26.18 31.98
C THR A 49 -24.79 26.34 30.51
N PRO A 50 -24.41 25.42 29.62
CA PRO A 50 -24.74 25.53 28.21
C PRO A 50 -26.26 25.54 28.03
N VAL A 51 -26.75 26.55 27.32
CA VAL A 51 -28.14 26.67 26.89
C VAL A 51 -28.50 25.44 26.05
N PRO A 52 -29.60 24.74 26.33
CA PRO A 52 -29.99 23.56 25.55
C PRO A 52 -30.21 23.95 24.08
N THR A 53 -29.39 23.36 23.20
CA THR A 53 -29.55 23.45 21.75
C THR A 53 -30.91 22.88 21.36
N ALA A 54 -31.69 23.68 20.62
CA ALA A 54 -33.01 23.29 20.16
C ALA A 54 -32.96 22.01 19.33
N THR A 55 -33.74 21.01 19.77
CA THR A 55 -33.99 19.77 19.03
C THR A 55 -34.62 20.10 17.68
N ILE A 56 -33.89 19.84 16.60
CA ILE A 56 -34.41 19.98 15.24
C ILE A 56 -35.48 18.91 15.04
N VAL A 57 -36.72 19.35 14.78
CA VAL A 57 -37.85 18.48 14.46
C VAL A 57 -37.58 17.81 13.11
N PRO A 58 -37.72 16.47 12.98
CA PRO A 58 -37.49 15.78 11.73
C PRO A 58 -38.42 16.34 10.64
N THR A 59 -37.80 16.79 9.54
CA THR A 59 -38.52 17.24 8.34
C THR A 59 -39.14 16.02 7.68
N ASN A 60 -40.42 16.14 7.33
CA ASN A 60 -41.25 15.06 6.75
C ASN A 60 -40.55 14.32 5.60
N THR A 61 -40.42 13.01 5.78
CA THR A 61 -40.06 12.02 4.76
C THR A 61 -40.94 12.22 3.52
N ALA A 62 -40.31 12.40 2.36
CA ALA A 62 -40.99 12.49 1.09
C ALA A 62 -41.79 11.20 0.82
N VAL A 63 -43.05 11.37 0.42
CA VAL A 63 -43.97 10.31 0.02
C VAL A 63 -43.40 9.56 -1.18
N PRO A 64 -43.40 8.22 -1.20
CA PRO A 64 -42.90 7.45 -2.33
C PRO A 64 -43.72 7.76 -3.59
N THR A 65 -43.02 8.16 -4.65
CA THR A 65 -43.59 8.37 -5.98
C THR A 65 -43.93 7.01 -6.58
N ALA A 66 -45.15 6.87 -7.10
CA ALA A 66 -45.68 5.63 -7.63
C ALA A 66 -44.83 5.08 -8.79
N THR A 67 -44.36 3.84 -8.62
CA THR A 67 -43.70 3.03 -9.65
C THR A 67 -44.65 2.83 -10.83
N MET A 68 -44.26 3.29 -12.01
CA MET A 68 -45.01 3.02 -13.24
C MET A 68 -44.90 1.53 -13.61
N SER A 69 -46.05 0.97 -13.98
CA SER A 69 -46.26 -0.42 -14.41
C SER A 69 -45.44 -0.73 -15.68
N PRO A 70 -44.83 -1.93 -15.80
CA PRO A 70 -44.02 -2.29 -16.96
C PRO A 70 -44.87 -2.31 -18.25
N THR A 71 -44.34 -1.64 -19.28
CA THR A 71 -44.86 -1.68 -20.65
C THR A 71 -44.67 -3.07 -21.26
N ALA A 72 -45.69 -3.52 -21.99
CA ALA A 72 -45.77 -4.86 -22.57
C ALA A 72 -44.60 -5.20 -23.51
N SER A 73 -44.15 -6.45 -23.39
CA SER A 73 -43.13 -7.10 -24.21
C SER A 73 -43.52 -7.11 -25.70
N PRO A 74 -42.63 -6.71 -26.64
CA PRO A 74 -42.92 -6.78 -28.06
C PRO A 74 -42.94 -8.24 -28.55
N THR A 75 -43.91 -8.51 -29.42
CA THR A 75 -44.14 -9.79 -30.11
C THR A 75 -42.94 -10.18 -31.00
N PRO A 76 -42.52 -11.46 -31.03
CA PRO A 76 -41.42 -11.91 -31.86
C PRO A 76 -41.75 -11.74 -33.35
N THR A 77 -40.86 -11.06 -34.07
CA THR A 77 -40.93 -10.91 -35.53
C THR A 77 -40.32 -12.13 -36.19
N THR A 78 -41.03 -12.70 -37.16
CA THR A 78 -40.66 -13.90 -37.90
C THR A 78 -39.40 -13.71 -38.73
N GLU A 79 -38.54 -14.73 -38.63
CA GLU A 79 -37.31 -14.97 -39.39
C GLU A 79 -37.54 -15.02 -40.92
N PRO A 80 -36.82 -14.24 -41.73
CA PRO A 80 -36.85 -14.40 -43.18
C PRO A 80 -35.89 -15.51 -43.63
N THR A 81 -36.44 -16.52 -44.28
CA THR A 81 -35.70 -17.53 -45.04
C THR A 81 -35.01 -16.89 -46.24
N VAL A 82 -33.67 -16.98 -46.31
CA VAL A 82 -32.89 -16.57 -47.49
C VAL A 82 -32.49 -17.81 -48.30
N PRO A 83 -32.70 -17.83 -49.63
CA PRO A 83 -32.37 -18.96 -50.47
C PRO A 83 -30.88 -19.01 -50.85
N ASN A 84 -30.43 -20.25 -51.10
CA ASN A 84 -29.10 -20.69 -51.46
C ASN A 84 -28.46 -20.05 -52.72
N THR A 85 -27.12 -20.11 -52.71
CA THR A 85 -26.20 -20.29 -53.86
C THR A 85 -25.78 -19.06 -54.66
N ALA A 86 -24.51 -18.66 -54.45
CA ALA A 86 -23.66 -18.14 -55.51
C ALA A 86 -22.26 -18.79 -55.48
N THR A 87 -21.81 -19.12 -56.69
CA THR A 87 -20.62 -19.84 -57.15
C THR A 87 -19.27 -19.27 -56.69
N PRO A 88 -18.23 -20.10 -56.44
CA PRO A 88 -16.89 -19.61 -56.09
C PRO A 88 -16.23 -18.90 -57.28
N THR A 89 -15.81 -17.64 -57.08
CA THR A 89 -14.98 -16.88 -58.01
C THR A 89 -13.51 -17.05 -57.64
N ALA A 90 -12.67 -17.21 -58.66
CA ALA A 90 -11.25 -17.56 -58.55
C ALA A 90 -10.44 -16.61 -57.67
N SER A 91 -9.57 -17.23 -56.86
CA SER A 91 -8.57 -16.61 -56.00
C SER A 91 -7.55 -15.79 -56.82
N PRO A 92 -7.32 -14.50 -56.52
CA PRO A 92 -6.22 -13.76 -57.11
C PRO A 92 -4.88 -14.21 -56.51
N THR A 93 -3.95 -14.58 -57.38
CA THR A 93 -2.55 -14.82 -57.06
C THR A 93 -1.93 -13.55 -56.48
N LEU A 94 -1.53 -13.58 -55.22
CA LEU A 94 -0.82 -12.49 -54.56
C LEU A 94 0.60 -12.37 -55.13
N GLU A 95 0.92 -11.15 -55.56
CA GLU A 95 2.23 -10.67 -55.98
C GLU A 95 3.20 -10.68 -54.78
N PRO A 96 4.50 -11.02 -54.97
CA PRO A 96 5.45 -11.16 -53.87
C PRO A 96 5.68 -9.83 -53.14
N THR A 97 5.24 -9.77 -51.88
CA THR A 97 5.49 -8.70 -50.92
C THR A 97 6.99 -8.46 -50.75
N GLU A 98 7.40 -7.20 -50.96
CA GLU A 98 8.77 -6.74 -50.76
C GLU A 98 9.27 -7.03 -49.34
N THR A 99 10.51 -7.51 -49.25
CA THR A 99 11.21 -7.83 -48.02
C THR A 99 11.40 -6.58 -47.17
N ALA A 100 10.70 -6.52 -46.03
CA ALA A 100 10.81 -5.42 -45.08
C ALA A 100 12.25 -5.32 -44.54
N VAL A 101 12.83 -4.13 -44.70
CA VAL A 101 14.15 -3.77 -44.18
C VAL A 101 14.09 -3.78 -42.65
N SER A 102 14.98 -4.54 -42.03
CA SER A 102 15.09 -4.71 -40.58
C SER A 102 15.27 -3.34 -39.90
N ALA A 103 14.27 -2.94 -39.10
CA ALA A 103 14.33 -1.73 -38.29
C ALA A 103 15.47 -1.85 -37.28
N THR A 104 16.42 -0.93 -37.35
CA THR A 104 17.52 -0.81 -36.38
C THR A 104 16.91 -0.55 -35.00
N ALA A 105 17.19 -1.42 -34.04
CA ALA A 105 16.69 -1.31 -32.68
C ALA A 105 17.20 -0.01 -32.04
N THR A 106 16.29 0.95 -31.84
CA THR A 106 16.56 2.15 -31.03
C THR A 106 16.85 1.70 -29.60
N THR A 107 18.09 1.89 -29.17
CA THR A 107 18.52 1.60 -27.80
C THR A 107 17.69 2.45 -26.84
N ALA A 108 16.98 1.79 -25.91
CA ALA A 108 16.19 2.49 -24.90
C ALA A 108 17.09 3.46 -24.11
N ALA A 109 16.61 4.67 -23.87
CA ALA A 109 17.32 5.64 -23.07
C ALA A 109 17.59 5.05 -21.67
N PRO A 110 18.78 5.30 -21.07
CA PRO A 110 19.07 4.84 -19.73
C PRO A 110 18.03 5.40 -18.75
N PRO A 111 17.59 4.60 -17.76
CA PRO A 111 16.61 5.06 -16.78
C PRO A 111 17.13 6.32 -16.08
N PRO A 112 16.25 7.29 -15.77
CA PRO A 112 16.65 8.48 -15.04
C PRO A 112 17.28 8.09 -13.70
N PRO A 113 18.30 8.83 -13.23
CA PRO A 113 18.91 8.56 -11.92
C PRO A 113 17.84 8.66 -10.83
N PRO A 114 17.90 7.80 -9.80
CA PRO A 114 16.94 7.86 -8.70
C PRO A 114 16.96 9.25 -8.04
N PRO A 115 15.81 9.75 -7.59
CA PRO A 115 15.75 11.04 -6.91
C PRO A 115 16.67 11.03 -5.68
N PRO A 116 17.35 12.15 -5.37
CA PRO A 116 18.17 12.25 -4.19
C PRO A 116 17.33 11.99 -2.92
N PRO A 117 17.91 11.38 -1.87
CA PRO A 117 17.21 11.15 -0.62
C PRO A 117 16.61 12.45 -0.06
N ALA A 118 15.40 12.35 0.50
CA ALA A 118 14.77 13.47 1.18
C ALA A 118 15.69 13.98 2.32
N PRO A 119 15.84 15.30 2.49
CA PRO A 119 16.67 15.85 3.55
C PRO A 119 16.15 15.41 4.94
N ALA A 120 17.08 15.21 5.88
CA ALA A 120 16.74 14.89 7.26
C ALA A 120 15.85 15.99 7.90
N PRO A 121 15.07 15.66 8.93
CA PRO A 121 14.30 16.65 9.69
C PRO A 121 15.20 17.79 10.20
N SER A 122 14.63 18.99 10.27
CA SER A 122 15.30 20.15 10.86
C SER A 122 14.97 20.27 12.36
N GLY A 123 15.88 20.88 13.12
CA GLY A 123 15.71 21.08 14.57
C GLY A 123 16.21 19.92 15.41
N ALA A 124 15.87 19.95 16.70
CA ALA A 124 16.20 18.87 17.63
C ALA A 124 15.35 17.63 17.33
N ASN A 125 15.93 16.44 17.47
CA ASN A 125 15.19 15.19 17.37
C ASN A 125 14.24 15.09 18.57
N LEU A 126 12.94 14.99 18.29
CA LEU A 126 11.88 14.93 19.30
C LEU A 126 11.71 13.51 19.89
N LEU A 127 12.37 12.51 19.31
CA LEU A 127 12.30 11.14 19.80
C LEU A 127 13.18 10.94 21.03
N ASN A 128 12.69 10.11 21.95
CA ASN A 128 13.47 9.55 23.04
C ASN A 128 14.14 8.26 22.57
N ASN A 129 15.43 8.09 22.86
CA ASN A 129 16.21 6.92 22.44
C ASN A 129 16.12 6.64 20.91
N PRO A 130 16.40 7.63 20.03
CA PRO A 130 16.25 7.48 18.58
C PRO A 130 17.18 6.45 17.95
N SER A 131 18.35 6.23 18.55
CA SER A 131 19.38 5.28 18.09
C SER A 131 19.33 3.95 18.84
N PHE A 132 18.31 3.70 19.67
CA PHE A 132 18.12 2.43 20.39
C PHE A 132 19.25 2.03 21.36
N GLU A 133 20.16 2.94 21.71
CA GLU A 133 21.29 2.70 22.62
C GLU A 133 20.87 2.42 24.07
N LEU A 134 19.63 2.75 24.42
CA LEU A 134 19.02 2.46 25.71
C LEU A 134 18.08 1.24 25.63
N GLY A 135 18.32 0.35 24.66
CA GLY A 135 17.45 -0.79 24.40
C GLY A 135 16.02 -0.36 24.06
N ASN A 136 15.04 -0.92 24.78
CA ASN A 136 13.62 -0.67 24.53
C ASN A 136 13.08 0.59 25.22
N ALA A 137 13.93 1.38 25.87
CA ALA A 137 13.49 2.59 26.54
C ALA A 137 12.71 3.49 25.55
N SER A 138 11.49 3.85 25.95
CA SER A 138 10.57 4.77 25.24
C SER A 138 9.97 4.28 23.93
N TRP A 139 10.25 3.06 23.48
CA TRP A 139 9.59 2.46 22.31
C TRP A 139 8.57 1.42 22.75
N GLU A 140 7.34 1.57 22.27
CA GLU A 140 6.28 0.59 22.46
C GLU A 140 6.21 -0.33 21.24
N VAL A 141 5.80 -1.58 21.47
CA VAL A 141 5.59 -2.56 20.39
C VAL A 141 4.14 -2.99 20.37
N GLN A 142 3.47 -2.77 19.25
CA GLN A 142 2.15 -3.33 19.00
C GLN A 142 2.31 -4.64 18.21
N ASN A 143 2.01 -5.75 18.88
CA ASN A 143 2.06 -7.09 18.29
C ASN A 143 0.73 -7.82 18.48
N SER A 144 0.39 -8.65 17.50
CA SER A 144 -0.78 -9.53 17.50
C SER A 144 -0.51 -10.94 18.08
N GLY A 145 0.64 -11.16 18.74
CA GLY A 145 1.02 -12.53 19.13
C GLY A 145 2.11 -12.63 20.20
N VAL A 146 3.39 -12.58 19.83
CA VAL A 146 4.51 -12.87 20.75
C VAL A 146 5.81 -12.28 20.18
N SER A 147 5.94 -10.96 20.02
CA SER A 147 7.25 -10.39 19.68
C SER A 147 7.84 -9.68 20.89
N ILE A 148 9.02 -10.17 21.26
CA ILE A 148 9.95 -9.50 22.14
C ILE A 148 10.72 -8.49 21.29
N GLN A 149 10.81 -7.25 21.76
CA GLN A 149 11.73 -6.29 21.18
C GLN A 149 13.15 -6.82 21.39
N SER A 150 13.87 -6.99 20.30
CA SER A 150 15.22 -7.57 20.31
C SER A 150 16.20 -6.57 19.72
N PHE A 151 17.45 -6.67 20.15
CA PHE A 151 18.50 -5.74 19.77
C PHE A 151 19.69 -6.48 19.22
N TYR A 152 20.23 -5.98 18.12
CA TYR A 152 21.59 -6.30 17.71
C TYR A 152 22.55 -5.39 18.43
N THR A 153 23.72 -5.93 18.77
CA THR A 153 24.84 -5.15 19.28
C THR A 153 25.93 -5.08 18.22
N ALA A 154 26.69 -3.97 18.21
CA ALA A 154 27.81 -3.80 17.29
C ALA A 154 28.93 -4.83 17.56
N ALA A 155 29.01 -5.36 18.79
CA ALA A 155 29.98 -6.39 19.17
C ALA A 155 29.65 -7.74 18.54
N ASP A 156 28.36 -8.13 18.53
CA ASP A 156 27.94 -9.46 18.08
C ASP A 156 27.57 -9.48 16.59
N ASN A 157 26.93 -8.42 16.09
CA ASN A 157 26.38 -8.33 14.74
C ASN A 157 26.62 -6.92 14.15
N PRO A 158 27.88 -6.53 13.90
CA PRO A 158 28.21 -5.18 13.42
C PRO A 158 27.52 -4.82 12.10
N GLN A 159 27.24 -5.80 11.23
CA GLN A 159 26.55 -5.59 9.96
C GLN A 159 25.07 -5.18 10.09
N PHE A 160 24.49 -5.34 11.28
CA PHE A 160 23.11 -4.98 11.61
C PHE A 160 23.02 -3.76 12.54
N VAL A 161 24.12 -3.03 12.75
CA VAL A 161 24.10 -1.74 13.46
C VAL A 161 24.49 -0.65 12.47
N HIS A 162 23.64 0.38 12.29
CA HIS A 162 23.94 1.47 11.36
C HIS A 162 24.94 2.44 11.99
N SER A 163 24.76 2.76 13.27
CA SER A 163 25.71 3.53 14.07
C SER A 163 25.62 3.19 15.55
N GLY A 164 26.58 3.64 16.35
CA GLY A 164 26.52 3.46 17.80
C GLY A 164 26.81 2.02 18.23
N GLN A 165 26.09 1.50 19.22
CA GLN A 165 26.27 0.16 19.76
C GLN A 165 25.08 -0.76 19.54
N GLN A 166 23.89 -0.24 19.25
CA GLN A 166 22.68 -1.06 19.17
C GLN A 166 21.78 -0.69 17.98
N ALA A 167 21.03 -1.68 17.50
CA ALA A 167 19.93 -1.47 16.57
C ALA A 167 18.75 -2.36 16.98
N ALA A 168 17.53 -1.85 16.83
CA ALA A 168 16.34 -2.62 17.13
C ALA A 168 16.02 -3.55 15.95
N PHE A 169 15.54 -4.76 16.23
CA PHE A 169 15.01 -5.63 15.18
C PHE A 169 13.77 -6.37 15.67
N ASN A 170 13.01 -6.92 14.72
CA ASN A 170 11.90 -7.83 15.00
C ASN A 170 12.05 -9.11 14.18
N PHE A 171 11.66 -10.25 14.76
CA PHE A 171 11.71 -11.55 14.11
C PHE A 171 10.31 -12.18 14.05
N ARG A 172 10.04 -12.90 12.95
CA ARG A 172 8.94 -13.89 12.80
C ARG A 172 7.53 -13.41 13.17
N THR A 173 7.10 -12.27 12.66
CA THR A 173 5.70 -11.85 12.73
C THR A 173 5.17 -11.54 11.34
N ASN A 174 3.87 -11.77 11.13
CA ASN A 174 3.18 -11.32 9.92
C ASN A 174 3.19 -9.79 9.81
N ARG A 175 3.21 -9.10 10.97
CA ARG A 175 3.33 -7.64 11.07
C ARG A 175 3.79 -7.24 12.47
N THR A 176 4.71 -6.29 12.57
CA THR A 176 5.14 -5.65 13.83
C THR A 176 5.15 -4.14 13.63
N VAL A 177 4.72 -3.42 14.68
CA VAL A 177 4.74 -1.96 14.72
C VAL A 177 5.52 -1.52 15.97
N TYR A 178 6.67 -0.91 15.77
CA TYR A 178 7.33 -0.10 16.79
C TYR A 178 6.75 1.30 16.75
N PHE A 179 6.45 1.89 17.90
CA PHE A 179 5.97 3.26 17.89
C PHE A 179 6.41 4.03 19.13
N GLN A 180 6.43 5.35 18.99
CA GLN A 180 6.66 6.28 20.09
C GLN A 180 5.72 7.47 19.92
N ARG A 181 4.92 7.73 20.97
CA ARG A 181 4.01 8.87 21.02
C ARG A 181 4.74 10.09 21.57
N ILE A 182 4.64 11.21 20.88
CA ILE A 182 5.26 12.48 21.26
C ILE A 182 4.18 13.53 21.45
N SER A 183 4.11 14.11 22.63
CA SER A 183 3.23 15.24 22.98
C SER A 183 3.98 16.53 23.29
N SER A 184 5.27 16.45 23.64
CA SER A 184 6.09 17.63 23.91
C SER A 184 6.62 18.23 22.61
N GLY A 185 6.47 19.55 22.45
CA GLY A 185 6.99 20.28 21.29
C GLY A 185 6.18 20.11 19.99
N ILE A 186 4.98 19.53 20.06
CA ILE A 186 4.08 19.38 18.92
C ILE A 186 3.09 20.54 18.89
N THR A 187 3.03 21.20 17.73
CA THR A 187 2.11 22.31 17.45
C THR A 187 1.11 21.88 16.37
N PRO A 188 -0.21 21.87 16.64
CA PRO A 188 -1.22 21.58 15.62
C PRO A 188 -1.06 22.48 14.38
N GLY A 189 -1.29 21.91 13.19
CA GLY A 189 -1.13 22.59 11.91
C GLY A 189 0.32 22.69 11.41
N THR A 190 1.30 22.24 12.19
CA THR A 190 2.71 22.19 11.77
C THR A 190 3.04 20.87 11.11
N THR A 191 3.81 20.90 10.03
CA THR A 191 4.30 19.70 9.33
C THR A 191 5.59 19.19 9.97
N TYR A 192 5.58 17.93 10.36
CA TYR A 192 6.72 17.20 10.92
C TYR A 192 7.19 16.15 9.92
N ARG A 193 8.48 15.82 9.97
CA ARG A 193 9.09 14.73 9.22
C ARG A 193 9.51 13.64 10.19
N ALA A 194 9.00 12.43 9.96
CA ALA A 194 9.47 11.20 10.58
C ALA A 194 10.41 10.49 9.62
N GLY A 195 11.49 9.89 10.11
CA GLY A 195 12.38 9.08 9.28
C GLY A 195 13.21 8.10 10.10
N VAL A 196 13.76 7.08 9.46
CA VAL A 196 14.54 6.02 10.11
C VAL A 196 15.47 5.35 9.09
N TRP A 197 16.61 4.83 9.55
CA TRP A 197 17.40 3.91 8.75
C TRP A 197 16.85 2.50 8.94
N VAL A 198 16.61 1.83 7.83
CA VAL A 198 16.12 0.45 7.82
C VAL A 198 17.00 -0.43 6.93
N LYS A 199 17.21 -1.66 7.40
CA LYS A 199 17.84 -2.76 6.66
C LYS A 199 16.96 -3.99 6.79
N ILE A 200 16.81 -4.76 5.73
CA ILE A 200 16.09 -6.05 5.77
C ILE A 200 17.10 -7.18 5.58
N TRP A 201 17.00 -8.19 6.45
CA TRP A 201 17.61 -9.49 6.22
C TRP A 201 16.49 -10.54 6.11
N SER A 202 16.39 -11.18 4.95
CA SER A 202 15.37 -12.18 4.66
C SER A 202 16.02 -13.39 4.00
N SER A 203 16.06 -14.52 4.71
CA SER A 203 16.87 -15.67 4.28
C SER A 203 16.25 -17.01 4.64
N SER A 204 16.33 -17.96 3.72
CA SER A 204 16.07 -19.37 4.00
C SER A 204 17.21 -20.05 4.75
N GLY A 205 18.44 -19.50 4.66
CA GLY A 205 19.65 -20.01 5.28
C GLY A 205 20.10 -19.21 6.50
N GLU A 206 21.13 -19.70 7.19
CA GLU A 206 21.67 -19.08 8.43
C GLU A 206 22.73 -18.01 8.17
N ASN A 207 23.11 -17.78 6.91
CA ASN A 207 24.12 -16.78 6.57
C ASN A 207 23.57 -15.36 6.78
N ARG A 208 24.06 -14.67 7.81
CA ARG A 208 23.66 -13.30 8.17
C ARG A 208 24.33 -12.19 7.36
N ALA A 209 25.26 -12.55 6.47
CA ALA A 209 25.91 -11.60 5.57
C ALA A 209 25.13 -11.39 4.27
N LEU A 210 24.20 -12.29 3.93
CA LEU A 210 23.49 -12.30 2.67
C LEU A 210 22.08 -12.91 2.82
N SER A 211 21.09 -12.24 2.25
CA SER A 211 19.74 -12.75 2.10
C SER A 211 19.69 -13.86 1.03
N GLU A 212 19.38 -15.09 1.42
CA GLU A 212 19.28 -16.24 0.51
C GLU A 212 17.81 -16.60 0.27
N ASN A 213 17.34 -16.54 -0.98
CA ASN A 213 15.91 -16.73 -1.33
C ASN A 213 14.98 -15.83 -0.49
N PRO A 214 15.15 -14.50 -0.57
CA PRO A 214 14.39 -13.56 0.24
C PRO A 214 12.88 -13.69 0.03
N GLY A 215 12.14 -13.48 1.11
CA GLY A 215 10.69 -13.49 1.15
C GLY A 215 10.07 -12.17 0.71
N ASP A 216 8.74 -12.16 0.74
CA ASP A 216 7.95 -10.95 0.56
C ASP A 216 7.86 -10.15 1.85
N PHE A 217 9.00 -9.80 2.43
CA PHE A 217 9.08 -9.03 3.67
C PHE A 217 9.50 -7.60 3.39
N GLY A 218 8.86 -6.64 4.04
CA GLY A 218 9.07 -5.22 3.79
C GLY A 218 8.97 -4.37 5.04
N ALA A 219 9.32 -3.09 4.87
CA ALA A 219 9.31 -2.10 5.92
C ALA A 219 8.74 -0.77 5.41
N GLN A 220 8.12 0.00 6.29
CA GLN A 220 7.69 1.37 6.03
C GLN A 220 7.78 2.19 7.32
N VAL A 221 7.90 3.51 7.18
CA VAL A 221 7.76 4.45 8.30
C VAL A 221 6.47 5.23 8.11
N CYS A 222 5.73 5.42 9.21
CA CYS A 222 4.52 6.23 9.23
C CYS A 222 4.60 7.32 10.29
N ILE A 223 3.82 8.38 10.07
CA ILE A 223 3.48 9.39 11.06
C ILE A 223 1.95 9.42 11.22
N ASN A 224 1.46 9.14 12.44
CA ASN A 224 0.07 9.38 12.77
C ASN A 224 -0.09 10.79 13.36
N THR A 225 -0.87 11.63 12.68
CA THR A 225 -1.00 13.06 13.02
C THR A 225 -1.97 13.35 14.17
N ALA A 226 -2.72 12.34 14.63
CA ALA A 226 -3.60 12.41 15.80
C ALA A 226 -2.97 11.76 17.07
N GLY A 227 -1.78 11.16 16.93
CA GLY A 227 -1.07 10.49 18.01
C GLY A 227 -1.59 9.09 18.33
N GLU A 228 -2.28 8.44 17.38
CA GLU A 228 -2.69 7.04 17.47
C GLU A 228 -1.55 6.09 17.05
N SER A 229 -1.63 4.82 17.44
CA SER A 229 -0.60 3.81 17.14
C SER A 229 -0.97 2.85 16.00
N ASP A 230 -2.10 3.07 15.33
CA ASP A 230 -2.54 2.23 14.21
C ASP A 230 -2.10 2.85 12.86
N PRO A 231 -1.21 2.17 12.11
CA PRO A 231 -0.74 2.68 10.81
C PRO A 231 -1.80 2.66 9.70
N ASN A 232 -2.99 2.07 9.91
CA ASN A 232 -4.03 1.96 8.88
C ASN A 232 -5.15 3.02 9.03
N LEU A 233 -5.01 3.96 9.96
CA LEU A 233 -5.95 5.07 10.12
C LEU A 233 -5.76 6.11 9.01
N GLU A 234 -6.83 6.83 8.66
CA GLU A 234 -6.76 7.96 7.71
C GLU A 234 -5.81 9.08 8.17
N THR A 235 -5.51 9.14 9.47
CA THR A 235 -4.57 10.09 10.07
C THR A 235 -3.12 9.58 10.05
N SER A 236 -2.86 8.38 9.51
CA SER A 236 -1.54 7.79 9.37
C SER A 236 -1.03 7.96 7.94
N PHE A 237 0.06 8.71 7.80
CA PHE A 237 0.76 8.90 6.54
C PHE A 237 1.99 8.01 6.53
N CYS A 238 2.08 7.08 5.58
CA CYS A 238 3.17 6.12 5.49
C CYS A 238 3.97 6.32 4.21
N THR A 239 5.25 5.95 4.25
CA THR A 239 5.99 5.67 3.02
C THR A 239 5.38 4.45 2.30
N GLY A 240 5.69 4.30 1.01
CA GLY A 240 5.55 2.99 0.37
C GLY A 240 6.41 1.94 1.08
N ILE A 241 6.08 0.67 0.86
CA ILE A 241 6.84 -0.46 1.40
C ILE A 241 8.20 -0.53 0.70
N VAL A 242 9.28 -0.43 1.47
CA VAL A 242 10.65 -0.62 0.99
C VAL A 242 11.19 -1.99 1.35
N ARG A 243 12.15 -2.47 0.55
CA ARG A 243 12.85 -3.75 0.76
C ARG A 243 14.36 -3.62 0.58
N PRO A 244 15.07 -2.83 1.42
CA PRO A 244 16.52 -2.70 1.32
C PRO A 244 17.20 -3.96 1.85
N LEU A 245 17.29 -4.98 0.99
CA LEU A 245 17.95 -6.24 1.32
C LEU A 245 19.44 -6.00 1.55
N ASP A 246 19.93 -6.47 2.70
CA ASP A 246 21.32 -6.48 3.14
C ASP A 246 22.03 -5.11 3.17
N SER A 247 21.30 -4.02 2.90
CA SER A 247 21.80 -2.65 2.80
C SER A 247 20.95 -1.71 3.65
N TRP A 248 21.55 -0.61 4.10
CA TRP A 248 20.84 0.42 4.85
C TRP A 248 20.21 1.43 3.90
N GLN A 249 18.93 1.73 4.12
CA GLN A 249 18.21 2.78 3.41
C GLN A 249 17.52 3.69 4.42
N PHE A 250 17.69 5.01 4.25
CA PHE A 250 16.91 5.98 4.99
C PHE A 250 15.55 6.16 4.30
N ILE A 251 14.48 6.04 5.08
CA ILE A 251 13.11 6.33 4.63
C ILE A 251 12.49 7.40 5.51
N SER A 252 11.63 8.23 4.94
CA SER A 252 10.99 9.33 5.66
C SER A 252 9.63 9.68 5.09
N VAL A 253 8.74 10.21 5.94
CA VAL A 253 7.40 10.68 5.60
C VAL A 253 7.09 11.97 6.34
N ASP A 254 6.32 12.85 5.69
CA ASP A 254 5.83 14.10 6.28
C ASP A 254 4.38 13.95 6.73
N GLY A 255 4.02 14.64 7.81
CA GLY A 255 2.65 14.69 8.31
C GLY A 255 2.36 15.98 9.05
N THR A 256 1.20 16.57 8.79
CA THR A 256 0.75 17.79 9.48
C THR A 256 -0.02 17.41 10.74
N ALA A 257 0.51 17.76 11.91
CA ALA A 257 -0.10 17.43 13.19
C ALA A 257 -1.54 17.96 13.27
N SER A 258 -2.51 17.07 13.47
CA SER A 258 -3.92 17.45 13.65
C SER A 258 -4.26 17.76 15.11
N THR A 259 -3.43 17.28 16.04
CA THR A 259 -3.53 17.54 17.48
C THR A 259 -2.17 18.00 18.02
N ASP A 260 -2.07 18.18 19.32
CA ASP A 260 -0.83 18.44 20.07
C ASP A 260 -0.02 17.15 20.33
N ARG A 261 -0.30 16.08 19.57
CA ARG A 261 0.35 14.79 19.70
C ARG A 261 0.51 14.13 18.35
N ILE A 262 1.68 13.54 18.11
CA ILE A 262 1.94 12.68 16.95
C ILE A 262 2.57 11.36 17.38
N THR A 263 2.47 10.36 16.52
CA THR A 263 3.14 9.07 16.72
C THR A 263 3.99 8.75 15.52
N ILE A 264 5.25 8.40 15.73
CA ILE A 264 6.04 7.71 14.70
C ILE A 264 5.78 6.21 14.79
N LEU A 265 5.61 5.56 13.65
CA LEU A 265 5.40 4.12 13.55
C LEU A 265 6.43 3.51 12.60
N LEU A 266 7.20 2.52 13.07
CA LEU A 266 8.10 1.71 12.25
C LEU A 266 7.40 0.37 12.03
N VAL A 267 6.94 0.15 10.80
CA VAL A 267 6.08 -0.98 10.45
C VAL A 267 6.89 -1.92 9.59
N SER A 268 6.91 -3.20 9.96
CA SER A 268 7.40 -4.26 9.07
C SER A 268 6.44 -5.43 9.06
N GLY A 269 6.51 -6.24 8.01
CA GLY A 269 5.64 -7.39 7.86
C GLY A 269 5.88 -8.18 6.59
N ALA A 270 5.22 -9.33 6.52
CA ALA A 270 5.13 -10.11 5.29
C ALA A 270 3.95 -9.61 4.46
N TYR A 271 4.20 -9.35 3.18
CA TYR A 271 3.26 -8.83 2.18
C TYR A 271 2.97 -9.84 1.07
N GLY A 272 3.45 -11.08 1.21
CA GLY A 272 3.25 -12.13 0.22
C GLY A 272 3.41 -13.53 0.80
N PRO A 273 3.14 -14.56 -0.01
CA PRO A 273 3.12 -15.95 0.46
C PRO A 273 4.52 -16.51 0.77
N ASN A 274 5.58 -15.92 0.22
CA ASN A 274 6.94 -16.37 0.47
C ASN A 274 7.46 -15.84 1.80
N THR A 275 7.46 -16.69 2.83
CA THR A 275 7.93 -16.37 4.18
C THR A 275 9.09 -17.30 4.56
N PRO A 276 10.34 -16.93 4.21
CA PRO A 276 11.50 -17.76 4.55
C PRO A 276 11.73 -17.81 6.06
N THR A 277 12.63 -18.70 6.49
CA THR A 277 12.93 -18.97 7.90
C THR A 277 13.26 -17.71 8.71
N HIS A 278 13.97 -16.77 8.09
CA HIS A 278 14.37 -15.50 8.69
C HIS A 278 13.76 -14.33 7.91
N ASN A 279 13.09 -13.44 8.63
CA ASN A 279 12.53 -12.19 8.10
C ASN A 279 12.66 -11.14 9.19
N GLU A 280 13.67 -10.30 9.06
CA GLU A 280 14.03 -9.32 10.06
C GLU A 280 14.09 -7.93 9.42
N ALA A 281 13.33 -6.99 9.99
CA ALA A 281 13.54 -5.58 9.77
C ALA A 281 14.40 -5.06 10.93
N ILE A 282 15.50 -4.42 10.57
CA ILE A 282 16.44 -3.82 11.50
C ILE A 282 16.33 -2.30 11.35
N TRP A 283 16.16 -1.62 12.49
CA TRP A 283 15.88 -0.20 12.60
C TRP A 283 16.96 0.48 13.41
N ASP A 284 17.41 1.65 12.94
CA ASP A 284 18.39 2.46 13.65
C ASP A 284 18.22 3.95 13.30
N ASN A 285 18.71 4.84 14.17
CA ASN A 285 18.76 6.28 13.97
C ASN A 285 17.44 6.89 13.49
N ALA A 286 16.37 6.63 14.24
CA ALA A 286 15.08 7.26 14.00
C ALA A 286 15.16 8.78 14.23
N THR A 287 14.41 9.53 13.46
CA THR A 287 14.35 10.99 13.55
C THR A 287 12.91 11.46 13.48
N LEU A 288 12.56 12.43 14.33
CA LEU A 288 11.33 13.18 14.25
C LEU A 288 11.62 14.64 14.54
N GLY A 289 11.21 15.52 13.64
CA GLY A 289 11.44 16.95 13.81
C GLY A 289 10.58 17.78 12.86
N LEU A 290 10.83 19.08 12.81
CA LEU A 290 10.17 19.94 11.85
C LEU A 290 10.56 19.51 10.44
N ALA A 291 9.56 19.29 9.58
CA ALA A 291 9.83 19.07 8.18
C ALA A 291 10.64 20.28 7.68
N PRO A 292 11.82 20.08 7.06
CA PRO A 292 12.57 21.20 6.50
C PRO A 292 11.61 21.96 5.60
N SER A 293 11.56 23.29 5.75
CA SER A 293 10.68 24.15 4.95
C SER A 293 10.91 23.77 3.49
N ALA A 294 9.98 22.98 2.95
CA ALA A 294 10.22 22.33 1.69
C ALA A 294 10.34 23.45 0.66
N ALA A 295 11.38 23.41 -0.18
CA ALA A 295 11.21 23.95 -1.52
C ALA A 295 9.86 23.40 -1.99
N THR A 296 8.94 24.28 -2.39
CA THR A 296 7.59 23.95 -2.87
C THR A 296 7.63 22.57 -3.48
N PRO A 297 6.94 21.57 -2.90
CA PRO A 297 7.19 20.16 -3.18
C PRO A 297 7.38 20.03 -4.68
N THR A 298 8.59 19.68 -5.11
CA THR A 298 8.69 19.09 -6.44
C THR A 298 7.89 17.83 -6.25
N PRO A 299 6.70 17.71 -6.85
CA PRO A 299 5.84 16.56 -6.63
C PRO A 299 6.73 15.33 -6.75
N ASP A 300 6.66 14.43 -5.76
CA ASP A 300 7.37 13.17 -5.82
C ASP A 300 7.25 12.64 -7.25
N PRO A 301 8.30 12.03 -7.84
CA PRO A 301 8.10 11.29 -9.07
C PRO A 301 7.07 10.22 -8.72
N VAL A 302 5.80 10.56 -8.92
CA VAL A 302 4.64 9.71 -8.83
C VAL A 302 5.12 8.47 -9.53
N ALA A 303 5.26 7.34 -8.82
CA ALA A 303 5.73 6.08 -9.40
C ALA A 303 4.96 5.95 -10.70
N SER A 304 5.65 6.14 -11.84
CA SER A 304 5.05 6.80 -13.01
C SER A 304 3.73 6.13 -13.32
N GLN A 305 2.63 6.71 -12.82
CA GLN A 305 1.33 6.11 -13.03
C GLN A 305 1.22 6.00 -14.53
N PRO A 306 0.81 4.84 -15.07
CA PRO A 306 0.91 4.58 -16.49
C PRO A 306 0.34 5.78 -17.23
N VAL A 307 1.22 6.54 -17.89
CA VAL A 307 0.76 7.79 -18.49
C VAL A 307 0.06 7.36 -19.76
N ARG A 308 -1.23 7.69 -19.82
CA ARG A 308 -2.04 7.53 -21.00
C ARG A 308 -1.29 8.07 -22.23
N PRO A 309 -1.12 7.28 -23.30
CA PRO A 309 -0.29 7.68 -24.42
C PRO A 309 -0.87 8.93 -25.11
N GLN A 310 0.01 9.71 -25.74
CA GLN A 310 -0.42 10.82 -26.58
C GLN A 310 -1.32 10.30 -27.72
N PRO A 311 -2.37 11.06 -28.11
CA PRO A 311 -3.23 10.65 -29.21
C PRO A 311 -2.44 10.38 -30.50
N VAL A 312 -2.64 9.21 -31.10
CA VAL A 312 -2.06 8.83 -32.39
C VAL A 312 -3.03 9.14 -33.53
N THR A 313 -2.54 9.21 -34.77
CA THR A 313 -3.43 9.41 -35.93
C THR A 313 -4.38 8.23 -36.09
N PHE A 314 -5.65 8.50 -36.38
CA PHE A 314 -6.66 7.46 -36.58
C PHE A 314 -6.26 6.45 -37.66
N ASN A 315 -6.37 5.17 -37.30
CA ASN A 315 -6.28 4.03 -38.21
C ASN A 315 -7.33 3.00 -37.76
N ALA A 316 -8.27 2.66 -38.64
CA ALA A 316 -9.40 1.81 -38.31
C ALA A 316 -8.99 0.41 -37.82
N THR A 317 -8.00 -0.20 -38.47
CA THR A 317 -7.47 -1.52 -38.06
C THR A 317 -6.78 -1.44 -36.70
N ALA A 318 -5.94 -0.43 -36.48
CA ALA A 318 -5.26 -0.23 -35.20
C ALA A 318 -6.25 0.04 -34.06
N LEU A 319 -7.31 0.82 -34.29
CA LEU A 319 -8.36 1.03 -33.30
C LEU A 319 -9.05 -0.29 -32.94
N ARG A 320 -9.44 -1.09 -33.95
CA ARG A 320 -10.03 -2.42 -33.74
C ARG A 320 -9.12 -3.34 -32.94
N ASP A 321 -7.83 -3.37 -33.25
CA ASP A 321 -6.84 -4.18 -32.53
C ASP A 321 -6.70 -3.71 -31.06
N SER A 322 -6.64 -2.39 -30.84
CA SER A 322 -6.63 -1.78 -29.50
C SER A 322 -7.86 -2.16 -28.69
N MET A 323 -9.06 -2.13 -29.30
CA MET A 323 -10.30 -2.54 -28.64
C MET A 323 -10.28 -4.01 -28.22
N ASN A 324 -9.76 -4.90 -29.08
CA ASN A 324 -9.62 -6.32 -28.73
C ASN A 324 -8.61 -6.55 -27.59
N SER A 325 -7.49 -5.82 -27.62
CA SER A 325 -6.49 -5.87 -26.55
C SER A 325 -7.09 -5.43 -25.22
N VAL A 326 -7.74 -4.26 -25.19
CA VAL A 326 -8.41 -3.75 -23.99
C VAL A 326 -9.48 -4.72 -23.51
N ARG A 327 -10.33 -5.23 -24.40
CA ARG A 327 -11.35 -6.22 -24.04
C ARG A 327 -10.74 -7.41 -23.32
N SER A 328 -9.66 -7.97 -23.88
CA SER A 328 -8.96 -9.11 -23.27
C SER A 328 -8.43 -8.75 -21.88
N SER A 329 -7.76 -7.62 -21.72
CA SER A 329 -7.26 -7.16 -20.41
C SER A 329 -8.39 -6.97 -19.39
N ILE A 330 -9.53 -6.38 -19.80
CA ILE A 330 -10.71 -6.20 -18.93
C ILE A 330 -11.31 -7.56 -18.51
N GLU A 331 -11.43 -8.52 -19.44
CA GLU A 331 -11.92 -9.87 -19.14
C GLU A 331 -11.00 -10.60 -18.15
N GLN A 332 -9.67 -10.50 -18.35
CA GLN A 332 -8.68 -11.10 -17.45
C GLN A 332 -8.69 -10.44 -16.06
N ALA A 333 -8.76 -9.10 -16.00
CA ALA A 333 -8.89 -8.35 -14.76
C ALA A 333 -10.14 -8.76 -13.99
N GLY A 334 -11.28 -8.95 -14.66
CA GLY A 334 -12.53 -9.42 -14.06
C GLY A 334 -12.41 -10.83 -13.48
N GLY A 335 -11.85 -11.76 -14.24
CA GLY A 335 -11.61 -13.12 -13.76
C GLY A 335 -10.65 -13.16 -12.56
N LEU A 336 -9.60 -12.34 -12.57
CA LEU A 336 -8.65 -12.27 -11.47
C LEU A 336 -9.24 -11.57 -10.24
N LEU A 337 -10.06 -10.53 -10.41
CA LEU A 337 -10.80 -9.88 -9.32
C LEU A 337 -11.73 -10.89 -8.63
N ASP A 338 -12.45 -11.71 -9.40
CA ASP A 338 -13.30 -12.78 -8.87
C ASP A 338 -12.46 -13.78 -8.04
N ARG A 339 -11.26 -14.14 -8.51
CA ARG A 339 -10.35 -15.02 -7.75
C ARG A 339 -9.85 -14.37 -6.46
N LEU A 340 -9.35 -13.14 -6.54
CA LEU A 340 -8.83 -12.39 -5.38
C LEU A 340 -9.91 -12.22 -4.30
N PHE A 341 -11.14 -11.88 -4.69
CA PHE A 341 -12.26 -11.73 -3.75
C PHE A 341 -12.66 -13.05 -3.08
N ASN A 342 -12.63 -14.17 -3.82
CA ASN A 342 -12.94 -15.49 -3.29
C ASN A 342 -11.75 -16.17 -2.57
N GLY A 343 -10.63 -15.47 -2.36
CA GLY A 343 -9.42 -16.02 -1.74
C GLY A 343 -8.77 -17.14 -2.56
N GLN A 344 -9.00 -17.17 -3.87
CA GLN A 344 -8.38 -18.10 -4.81
C GLN A 344 -7.03 -17.56 -5.30
N GLY A 345 -6.25 -18.42 -5.98
CA GLY A 345 -4.94 -18.02 -6.51
C GLY A 345 -5.00 -16.84 -7.49
N GLY A 346 -3.95 -16.02 -7.46
CA GLY A 346 -3.82 -14.79 -8.24
C GLY A 346 -2.97 -13.78 -7.48
N THR A 347 -2.34 -12.84 -8.17
CA THR A 347 -1.51 -11.82 -7.52
C THR A 347 -1.96 -10.39 -7.85
N CYS A 348 -1.71 -9.48 -6.92
CA CYS A 348 -1.85 -8.04 -7.16
C CYS A 348 -1.06 -7.59 -8.39
N ALA A 349 0.16 -8.10 -8.57
CA ALA A 349 0.98 -7.79 -9.74
C ALA A 349 0.33 -8.21 -11.08
N GLU A 350 -0.34 -9.38 -11.13
CA GLU A 350 -1.09 -9.79 -12.32
C GLU A 350 -2.28 -8.86 -12.60
N TYR A 351 -3.00 -8.44 -11.56
CA TYR A 351 -4.15 -7.57 -11.70
C TYR A 351 -3.73 -6.18 -12.20
N GLN A 352 -2.68 -5.63 -11.59
CA GLN A 352 -2.10 -4.36 -12.00
C GLN A 352 -1.59 -4.40 -13.44
N GLY A 353 -1.02 -5.52 -13.90
CA GLY A 353 -0.64 -5.68 -15.31
C GLY A 353 -1.82 -5.46 -16.27
N TYR A 354 -2.98 -6.05 -15.99
CA TYR A 354 -4.16 -5.86 -16.85
C TYR A 354 -4.77 -4.46 -16.72
N TYR A 355 -4.71 -3.87 -15.54
CA TYR A 355 -5.15 -2.49 -15.29
C TYR A 355 -4.26 -1.47 -16.03
N ASP A 356 -2.94 -1.62 -15.93
CA ASP A 356 -1.93 -0.86 -16.66
C ASP A 356 -2.12 -0.95 -18.18
N ASP A 357 -2.38 -2.14 -18.70
CA ASP A 357 -2.62 -2.36 -20.13
C ASP A 357 -3.84 -1.57 -20.62
N ALA A 358 -4.90 -1.47 -19.81
CA ALA A 358 -6.05 -0.63 -20.12
C ALA A 358 -5.67 0.86 -20.13
N ILE A 359 -4.87 1.34 -19.17
CA ILE A 359 -4.40 2.73 -19.12
C ILE A 359 -3.50 3.08 -20.33
N ARG A 360 -2.62 2.16 -20.72
CA ARG A 360 -1.67 2.33 -21.85
C ARG A 360 -2.32 2.15 -23.22
N SER A 361 -3.61 1.85 -23.27
CA SER A 361 -4.34 1.68 -24.51
C SER A 361 -4.32 2.96 -25.35
N ALA A 362 -4.28 2.79 -26.69
CA ALA A 362 -4.08 3.91 -27.61
C ALA A 362 -5.30 4.85 -27.64
N ILE A 363 -5.03 6.15 -27.81
CA ILE A 363 -6.04 7.18 -28.05
C ILE A 363 -5.85 7.68 -29.48
N TYR A 364 -6.93 7.99 -30.17
CA TYR A 364 -6.89 8.34 -31.58
C TYR A 364 -7.40 9.77 -31.80
N ALA A 365 -6.62 10.55 -32.55
CA ALA A 365 -7.01 11.87 -33.05
C ALA A 365 -7.47 11.77 -34.51
N GLY A 366 -8.37 12.67 -34.91
CA GLY A 366 -8.89 12.71 -36.28
C GLY A 366 -9.80 11.52 -36.62
N VAL A 367 -10.55 11.01 -35.65
CA VAL A 367 -11.51 9.92 -35.86
C VAL A 367 -12.62 10.40 -36.81
N PRO A 368 -12.85 9.71 -37.95
CA PRO A 368 -13.93 10.04 -38.87
C PRO A 368 -15.32 9.98 -38.21
N ASP A 369 -16.26 10.80 -38.67
CA ASP A 369 -17.62 10.88 -38.10
C ASP A 369 -18.32 9.53 -38.07
N ASP A 370 -18.13 8.70 -39.09
CA ASP A 370 -18.75 7.39 -39.18
C ASP A 370 -18.12 6.35 -38.23
N TRP A 371 -16.97 6.67 -37.60
CA TRP A 371 -16.30 5.87 -36.56
C TRP A 371 -16.47 6.45 -35.15
N ALA A 372 -16.98 7.67 -35.00
CA ALA A 372 -17.05 8.38 -33.73
C ALA A 372 -17.82 7.61 -32.64
N GLY A 373 -18.94 6.95 -33.00
CA GLY A 373 -19.72 6.15 -32.04
C GLY A 373 -18.93 4.98 -31.46
N ILE A 374 -18.27 4.20 -32.32
CA ILE A 374 -17.43 3.05 -31.94
C ILE A 374 -16.29 3.52 -31.02
N TYR A 375 -15.64 4.62 -31.40
CA TYR A 375 -14.53 5.17 -30.62
C TYR A 375 -14.98 5.71 -29.26
N ASN A 376 -16.14 6.35 -29.17
CA ASN A 376 -16.68 6.84 -27.91
C ASN A 376 -16.99 5.71 -26.92
N ASP A 377 -17.52 4.58 -27.41
CA ASP A 377 -17.76 3.41 -26.56
C ASP A 377 -16.46 2.74 -26.10
N TYR A 378 -15.43 2.72 -26.97
CA TYR A 378 -14.08 2.30 -26.58
C TYR A 378 -13.50 3.18 -25.46
N ILE A 379 -13.50 4.50 -25.63
CA ILE A 379 -12.97 5.42 -24.62
C ILE A 379 -13.78 5.33 -23.32
N PHE A 380 -15.11 5.24 -23.40
CA PHE A 380 -15.94 5.01 -22.22
C PHE A 380 -15.50 3.76 -21.48
N ALA A 381 -15.33 2.62 -22.16
CA ALA A 381 -14.94 1.37 -21.53
C ALA A 381 -13.58 1.47 -20.82
N VAL A 382 -12.60 2.13 -21.44
CA VAL A 382 -11.27 2.34 -20.84
C VAL A 382 -11.36 3.26 -19.62
N GLU A 383 -12.00 4.41 -19.72
CA GLU A 383 -12.11 5.35 -18.58
C GLU A 383 -12.91 4.77 -17.42
N ASN A 384 -13.98 4.04 -17.74
CA ASN A 384 -14.86 3.46 -16.74
C ASN A 384 -14.14 2.36 -15.95
N ILE A 385 -13.41 1.44 -16.60
CA ILE A 385 -12.64 0.44 -15.84
C ILE A 385 -11.58 1.10 -14.97
N ILE A 386 -10.84 2.09 -15.48
CA ILE A 386 -9.81 2.80 -14.71
C ILE A 386 -10.43 3.39 -13.43
N SER A 387 -11.49 4.20 -13.60
CA SER A 387 -12.14 4.87 -12.47
C SER A 387 -12.73 3.91 -11.44
N THR A 388 -13.40 2.83 -11.86
CA THR A 388 -14.06 1.93 -10.90
C THR A 388 -13.13 0.91 -10.25
N ASN A 389 -11.90 0.77 -10.74
CA ASN A 389 -10.93 -0.22 -10.26
C ASN A 389 -9.73 0.42 -9.54
N GLU A 390 -9.67 1.75 -9.47
CA GLU A 390 -8.63 2.51 -8.74
C GLU A 390 -8.43 2.02 -7.30
N THR A 391 -9.50 1.67 -6.57
CA THR A 391 -9.37 1.18 -5.19
C THR A 391 -8.73 -0.21 -5.11
N ILE A 392 -8.90 -1.06 -6.13
CA ILE A 392 -8.25 -2.37 -6.21
C ILE A 392 -6.80 -2.18 -6.61
N ASP A 393 -6.52 -1.31 -7.57
CA ASP A 393 -5.16 -0.94 -7.96
C ASP A 393 -4.37 -0.37 -6.77
N PHE A 394 -4.95 0.58 -6.03
CA PHE A 394 -4.37 1.11 -4.80
C PHE A 394 -4.13 0.02 -3.75
N LEU A 395 -5.08 -0.89 -3.55
CA LEU A 395 -4.90 -2.02 -2.65
C LEU A 395 -3.72 -2.90 -3.10
N CYS A 396 -3.56 -3.09 -4.42
CA CYS A 396 -2.45 -3.85 -4.99
C CYS A 396 -1.10 -3.14 -4.79
N ASP A 397 -1.03 -1.82 -5.02
CA ASP A 397 0.15 -0.99 -4.80
C ASP A 397 0.65 -1.02 -3.34
N GLN A 398 -0.28 -1.15 -2.38
CA GLN A 398 0.04 -1.27 -0.95
C GLN A 398 0.49 -2.69 -0.55
N GLY A 399 0.86 -3.55 -1.51
CA GLY A 399 1.28 -4.93 -1.26
C GLY A 399 0.10 -5.90 -1.07
N GLY A 400 -1.08 -5.52 -1.53
CA GLY A 400 -2.31 -6.31 -1.47
C GLY A 400 -3.14 -6.10 -0.21
N GLY A 401 -4.07 -7.01 0.02
CA GLY A 401 -4.98 -6.99 1.17
C GLY A 401 -6.29 -7.74 0.89
N VAL A 402 -7.26 -7.61 1.78
CA VAL A 402 -8.58 -8.21 1.60
C VAL A 402 -9.43 -7.31 0.72
N VAL A 403 -9.83 -7.80 -0.45
CA VAL A 403 -10.82 -7.11 -1.28
C VAL A 403 -12.15 -7.10 -0.54
N THR A 404 -12.60 -5.93 -0.11
CA THR A 404 -13.89 -5.80 0.58
C THR A 404 -15.05 -6.06 -0.38
N SER A 405 -16.21 -6.47 0.14
CA SER A 405 -17.41 -6.66 -0.70
C SER A 405 -17.83 -5.39 -1.44
N LEU A 406 -17.56 -4.21 -0.86
CA LEU A 406 -17.83 -2.92 -1.50
C LEU A 406 -16.88 -2.70 -2.68
N ASN A 407 -15.57 -2.81 -2.46
CA ASN A 407 -14.57 -2.62 -3.51
C ASN A 407 -14.78 -3.62 -4.65
N TYR A 408 -15.00 -4.90 -4.31
CA TYR A 408 -15.36 -5.93 -5.28
C TYR A 408 -16.61 -5.55 -6.08
N GLY A 409 -17.69 -5.15 -5.41
CA GLY A 409 -18.95 -4.82 -6.06
C GLY A 409 -18.82 -3.67 -7.06
N VAL A 410 -18.15 -2.58 -6.66
CA VAL A 410 -17.93 -1.41 -7.52
C VAL A 410 -17.05 -1.77 -8.73
N SER A 411 -15.91 -2.41 -8.48
CA SER A 411 -14.95 -2.78 -9.53
C SER A 411 -15.54 -3.80 -10.50
N ARG A 412 -16.28 -4.79 -10.00
CA ARG A 412 -16.93 -5.79 -10.86
C ARG A 412 -18.05 -5.20 -11.70
N ALA A 413 -18.84 -4.29 -11.14
CA ALA A 413 -19.87 -3.57 -11.90
C ALA A 413 -19.24 -2.74 -13.04
N GLY A 414 -18.19 -1.98 -12.75
CA GLY A 414 -17.50 -1.19 -13.78
C GLY A 414 -16.83 -2.05 -14.86
N ILE A 415 -16.26 -3.21 -14.52
CA ILE A 415 -15.78 -4.19 -15.51
C ILE A 415 -16.90 -4.65 -16.44
N ASN A 416 -18.07 -5.00 -15.88
CA ASN A 416 -19.22 -5.45 -16.68
C ASN A 416 -19.76 -4.34 -17.59
N ASP A 417 -19.91 -3.13 -17.07
CA ASP A 417 -20.38 -1.98 -17.85
C ASP A 417 -19.43 -1.62 -18.99
N SER A 418 -18.12 -1.73 -18.75
CA SER A 418 -17.08 -1.53 -19.76
C SER A 418 -17.18 -2.57 -20.87
N LEU A 419 -17.31 -3.86 -20.53
CA LEU A 419 -17.47 -4.94 -21.51
C LEU A 419 -18.78 -4.85 -22.30
N ASN A 420 -19.88 -4.47 -21.65
CA ASN A 420 -21.18 -4.30 -22.29
C ASN A 420 -21.17 -3.25 -23.41
N ARG A 421 -20.29 -2.25 -23.33
CA ARG A 421 -20.08 -1.26 -24.39
C ARG A 421 -19.01 -1.68 -25.39
N LEU A 422 -17.90 -2.23 -24.91
CA LEU A 422 -16.74 -2.53 -25.73
C LEU A 422 -17.00 -3.70 -26.69
N ILE A 423 -17.75 -4.72 -26.29
CA ILE A 423 -18.03 -5.88 -27.14
C ILE A 423 -18.82 -5.48 -28.40
N PRO A 424 -19.97 -4.77 -28.32
CA PRO A 424 -20.66 -4.27 -29.51
C PRO A 424 -19.79 -3.33 -30.37
N ALA A 425 -18.94 -2.50 -29.76
CA ALA A 425 -18.03 -1.61 -30.48
C ALA A 425 -17.01 -2.38 -31.32
N VAL A 426 -16.43 -3.46 -30.77
CA VAL A 426 -15.53 -4.38 -31.50
C VAL A 426 -16.26 -5.02 -32.69
N GLU A 427 -17.48 -5.49 -32.50
CA GLU A 427 -18.29 -6.09 -33.57
C GLU A 427 -18.60 -5.09 -34.69
N ALA A 428 -19.01 -3.87 -34.33
CA ALA A 428 -19.25 -2.79 -35.28
C ALA A 428 -17.98 -2.40 -36.07
N ALA A 429 -16.81 -2.39 -35.42
CA ALA A 429 -15.54 -2.14 -36.06
C ALA A 429 -15.17 -3.24 -37.08
N ASN A 430 -15.34 -4.52 -36.71
CA ASN A 430 -15.13 -5.64 -37.62
C ASN A 430 -16.07 -5.56 -38.84
N ALA A 431 -17.35 -5.24 -38.64
CA ALA A 431 -18.30 -5.07 -39.74
C ALA A 431 -17.89 -3.96 -40.72
N LYS A 432 -17.39 -2.82 -40.22
CA LYS A 432 -16.90 -1.72 -41.08
C LYS A 432 -15.64 -2.05 -41.86
N LEU A 433 -14.76 -2.90 -41.31
CA LEU A 433 -13.54 -3.34 -41.98
C LEU A 433 -13.80 -4.43 -43.03
N GLY A 434 -15.06 -4.80 -43.27
CA GLY A 434 -15.43 -5.84 -44.22
C GLY A 434 -15.13 -7.24 -43.70
N GLY A 435 -15.42 -7.48 -42.42
CA GLY A 435 -15.11 -8.69 -41.67
C GLY A 435 -15.48 -10.03 -42.32
#